data_AF-A0A914TKW5-F1
#
_entry.id   AF-A0A914TKW5-F1
#
_cell.length_a   1.000
_cell.length_b   1.000
_cell.length_c   1.000
_cell.angle_alpha   90.00
_cell.angle_beta   90.00
_cell.angle_gamma   90.00
#
_symmetry.space_group_name_H-M   'P 1'
#
loop_
_entity.id
_entity.type
_entity.pdbx_description
1 polymer ?
#
loop_
_entity_poly.entity_id
_entity_poly.type
_entity_poly.pdbx_seq_one_letter_code
_entity_poly.pdbx_strand_id
1 'polypeptide(L)'
;MSKRTSGDAGFSNDEEVQSKKFNTSADFSPPSKTAEVPMEVNTNELMISTIDASPTNELSTLEKSMKKIFIDTFKAVDEEFLQIAKSTSPFLKDGSTVTVLFLLNNVLYISNVGDSRGVLCRKKPEDSSYIPLVLTVDHSPMLFEERTRIQKCGGFVRDGRVQGSIEVSRSIGDFAFKNFGLTCIPDIKKVTLSDNDKFVILGCDGLWKVFSSEEALNFVIERLKSFKKGEMYDKSKWDLIADDLSADAIRRGCGDNVSVILIGFKSALINL
;
A
#
# COMPACT_ATOMS: atom_id res chain seq x y z
N MET A 1 21.90 -15.04 8.40
CA MET A 1 22.31 -16.45 8.25
C MET A 1 21.07 -17.26 7.88
N SER A 2 21.16 -18.09 6.82
CA SER A 2 20.14 -19.00 6.24
C SER A 2 18.99 -18.33 5.46
N LYS A 3 19.07 -18.13 4.13
CA LYS A 3 19.09 -19.08 2.98
C LYS A 3 17.72 -19.72 2.69
N ARG A 4 17.09 -19.27 1.60
CA ARG A 4 16.15 -20.08 0.79
C ARG A 4 16.97 -21.25 0.20
N THR A 5 16.63 -22.50 0.53
CA THR A 5 17.25 -23.70 -0.06
C THR A 5 16.45 -24.13 -1.28
N SER A 6 17.04 -23.97 -2.46
CA SER A 6 16.70 -24.74 -3.66
C SER A 6 17.46 -26.07 -3.61
N GLY A 7 16.75 -27.18 -3.83
CA GLY A 7 17.34 -28.51 -3.89
C GLY A 7 18.11 -28.74 -5.18
N ASP A 8 19.30 -29.31 -5.04
CA ASP A 8 20.16 -29.85 -6.11
C ASP A 8 19.54 -31.12 -6.73
N ALA A 9 19.57 -31.19 -8.05
CA ALA A 9 19.73 -32.43 -8.79
C ALA A 9 20.80 -32.15 -9.86
N GLY A 10 22.01 -32.65 -9.62
CA GLY A 10 23.16 -32.43 -10.48
C GLY A 10 23.11 -33.26 -11.76
N PHE A 11 23.68 -32.72 -12.84
CA PHE A 11 24.43 -33.45 -13.85
C PHE A 11 25.54 -32.55 -14.38
N SER A 12 26.73 -33.14 -14.46
CA SER A 12 28.02 -32.54 -14.79
C SER A 12 28.35 -32.72 -16.28
N ASN A 13 28.88 -31.66 -16.91
CA ASN A 13 30.14 -31.61 -17.68
C ASN A 13 30.06 -30.62 -18.84
N ASP A 14 30.98 -29.66 -18.78
CA ASP A 14 31.85 -29.12 -19.84
C ASP A 14 31.35 -29.13 -21.29
N GLU A 15 31.16 -27.94 -21.88
CA GLU A 15 31.63 -27.66 -23.23
C GLU A 15 31.80 -26.14 -23.49
N GLU A 16 33.03 -25.81 -23.89
CA GLU A 16 33.58 -24.68 -24.64
C GLU A 16 32.81 -23.36 -24.89
N VAL A 17 33.53 -22.28 -24.58
CA VAL A 17 33.32 -20.91 -25.02
C VAL A 17 33.58 -20.78 -26.53
N GLN A 18 32.56 -20.40 -27.30
CA GLN A 18 32.75 -19.74 -28.60
C GLN A 18 31.95 -18.43 -28.71
N SER A 19 32.70 -17.35 -28.91
CA SER A 19 32.22 -16.01 -29.19
C SER A 19 31.51 -15.93 -30.54
N LYS A 20 30.22 -15.54 -30.55
CA LYS A 20 29.56 -14.99 -31.74
C LYS A 20 29.04 -13.59 -31.43
N LYS A 21 29.70 -12.60 -32.03
CA LYS A 21 29.18 -11.25 -32.20
C LYS A 21 27.91 -11.33 -33.07
N PHE A 22 26.77 -10.91 -32.53
CA PHE A 22 25.62 -10.49 -33.32
C PHE A 22 25.39 -9.01 -33.07
N ASN A 23 25.61 -8.21 -34.10
CA ASN A 23 25.26 -6.80 -34.15
C ASN A 23 24.35 -6.65 -35.37
N THR A 24 23.05 -6.56 -35.15
CA THR A 24 22.09 -6.07 -36.15
C THR A 24 20.95 -5.39 -35.38
N SER A 25 20.96 -4.07 -35.44
CA SER A 25 19.83 -3.16 -35.27
C SER A 25 18.48 -3.82 -35.51
N ALA A 26 17.67 -3.92 -34.46
CA ALA A 26 16.23 -4.09 -34.56
C ALA A 26 15.58 -2.89 -33.86
N ASP A 27 15.01 -2.01 -34.66
CA ASP A 27 14.18 -0.89 -34.25
C ASP A 27 13.03 -1.40 -33.34
N PHE A 28 13.05 -0.99 -32.08
CA PHE A 28 11.90 -1.13 -31.20
C PHE A 28 11.02 0.12 -31.36
N SER A 29 10.16 0.12 -32.38
CA SER A 29 9.06 1.08 -32.46
C SER A 29 7.91 0.59 -31.58
N PRO A 30 7.39 1.41 -30.64
CA PRO A 30 6.21 1.05 -29.86
C PRO A 30 4.98 1.00 -30.80
N PRO A 31 4.09 0.00 -30.68
CA PRO A 31 2.85 0.00 -31.43
C PRO A 31 1.95 1.14 -30.95
N SER A 32 1.79 2.16 -31.79
CA SER A 32 0.77 3.18 -31.68
C SER A 32 -0.57 2.59 -32.15
N LYS A 33 -1.51 2.42 -31.21
CA LYS A 33 -2.97 2.47 -31.40
C LYS A 33 -3.65 2.11 -30.07
N THR A 34 -3.98 3.13 -29.29
CA THR A 34 -5.02 3.05 -28.26
C THR A 34 -6.37 2.89 -28.97
N ALA A 35 -6.98 1.71 -28.86
CA ALA A 35 -8.40 1.54 -29.13
C ALA A 35 -9.14 1.92 -27.85
N GLU A 36 -9.78 3.09 -27.85
CA GLU A 36 -10.75 3.45 -26.82
C GLU A 36 -11.94 2.50 -26.92
N VAL A 37 -12.15 1.69 -25.89
CA VAL A 37 -13.40 0.96 -25.69
C VAL A 37 -14.27 1.84 -24.80
N PRO A 38 -15.40 2.39 -25.29
CA PRO A 38 -16.28 3.18 -24.44
C PRO A 38 -17.01 2.24 -23.48
N MET A 39 -16.78 2.40 -22.17
CA MET A 39 -17.70 1.91 -21.17
C MET A 39 -18.87 2.89 -21.09
N GLU A 40 -20.01 2.51 -21.65
CA GLU A 40 -21.28 3.17 -21.34
C GLU A 40 -21.64 2.89 -19.88
N VAL A 41 -21.45 3.90 -19.02
CA VAL A 41 -21.99 3.90 -17.67
C VAL A 41 -23.47 4.25 -17.76
N ASN A 42 -24.34 3.27 -17.55
CA ASN A 42 -25.78 3.46 -17.48
C ASN A 42 -26.13 4.26 -16.21
N THR A 43 -26.36 5.57 -16.38
CA THR A 43 -26.79 6.49 -15.32
C THR A 43 -28.32 6.49 -15.21
N ASN A 44 -28.91 5.38 -14.77
CA ASN A 44 -30.33 5.37 -14.39
C ASN A 44 -30.47 5.51 -12.87
N GLU A 45 -30.78 6.74 -12.47
CA GLU A 45 -31.55 7.18 -11.29
C GLU A 45 -31.24 6.55 -9.92
N LEU A 46 -30.32 7.18 -9.19
CA LEU A 46 -30.45 7.27 -7.73
C LEU A 46 -31.28 8.52 -7.41
N MET A 47 -32.61 8.39 -7.39
CA MET A 47 -33.48 9.36 -6.75
C MET A 47 -33.14 9.41 -5.25
N ILE A 48 -32.41 10.43 -4.84
CA ILE A 48 -32.32 10.83 -3.43
C ILE A 48 -33.65 11.50 -3.11
N SER A 49 -34.65 10.70 -2.73
CA SER A 49 -35.86 11.22 -2.09
C SER A 49 -35.44 11.98 -0.84
N THR A 50 -35.88 13.23 -0.75
CA THR A 50 -35.58 14.17 0.34
C THR A 50 -36.01 13.57 1.67
N ILE A 51 -35.05 13.27 2.55
CA ILE A 51 -35.31 12.87 3.93
C ILE A 51 -34.80 14.02 4.81
N ASP A 52 -35.71 14.70 5.49
CA ASP A 52 -35.42 15.61 6.60
C ASP A 52 -34.77 14.84 7.76
N ALA A 53 -33.45 14.64 7.70
CA ALA A 53 -32.68 13.99 8.75
C ALA A 53 -31.62 14.95 9.30
N SER A 54 -31.52 15.00 10.64
CA SER A 54 -30.49 15.75 11.37
C SER A 54 -29.07 15.40 10.86
N PRO A 55 -28.15 16.38 10.74
CA PRO A 55 -26.82 16.21 10.12
C PRO A 55 -25.96 15.10 10.76
N THR A 56 -26.24 14.71 12.00
CA THR A 56 -25.54 13.60 12.67
C THR A 56 -25.93 12.22 12.10
N ASN A 57 -27.18 12.07 11.64
CA ASN A 57 -27.66 10.80 11.08
C ASN A 57 -27.08 10.54 9.68
N GLU A 58 -26.95 11.60 8.87
CA GLU A 58 -26.37 11.56 7.53
C GLU A 58 -24.88 11.15 7.55
N LEU A 59 -24.08 11.74 8.44
CA LEU A 59 -22.66 11.40 8.57
C LEU A 59 -22.45 9.93 9.00
N SER A 60 -23.23 9.46 9.98
CA SER A 60 -23.15 8.06 10.41
C SER A 60 -23.55 7.07 9.32
N THR A 61 -24.50 7.49 8.47
CA THR A 61 -24.98 6.71 7.32
C THR A 61 -23.91 6.68 6.23
N LEU A 62 -23.32 7.82 5.91
CA LEU A 62 -22.21 7.92 4.95
C LEU A 62 -21.01 7.07 5.39
N GLU A 63 -20.68 7.06 6.68
CA GLU A 63 -19.58 6.26 7.22
C GLU A 63 -19.81 4.76 7.11
N LYS A 64 -21.01 4.30 7.47
CA LYS A 64 -21.41 2.89 7.29
C LYS A 64 -21.35 2.52 5.81
N SER A 65 -21.82 3.40 4.93
CA SER A 65 -21.74 3.22 3.48
C SER A 65 -20.30 3.13 3.00
N MET A 66 -19.42 4.05 3.39
CA MET A 66 -18.00 4.04 3.01
C MET A 66 -17.28 2.78 3.51
N LYS A 67 -17.51 2.38 4.76
CA LYS A 67 -16.92 1.16 5.31
C LYS A 67 -17.36 -0.08 4.50
N LYS A 68 -18.65 -0.16 4.18
CA LYS A 68 -19.20 -1.24 3.36
C LYS A 68 -18.60 -1.22 1.95
N ILE A 69 -18.52 -0.06 1.31
CA ILE A 69 -17.93 0.11 -0.03
C ILE A 69 -16.49 -0.42 -0.04
N PHE A 70 -15.63 0.00 0.88
CA PHE A 70 -14.26 -0.52 0.93
C PHE A 70 -14.21 -2.04 1.12
N ILE A 71 -14.99 -2.59 2.05
CA ILE A 71 -15.01 -4.04 2.28
C ILE A 71 -15.46 -4.79 1.02
N ASP A 72 -16.53 -4.34 0.38
CA ASP A 72 -17.08 -4.98 -0.81
C ASP A 72 -16.13 -4.85 -2.00
N THR A 73 -15.47 -3.70 -2.17
CA THR A 73 -14.46 -3.52 -3.21
C THR A 73 -13.28 -4.47 -3.01
N PHE A 74 -12.73 -4.58 -1.79
CA PHE A 74 -11.62 -5.49 -1.51
C PHE A 74 -12.01 -6.95 -1.75
N LYS A 75 -13.22 -7.35 -1.35
CA LYS A 75 -13.76 -8.70 -1.62
C LYS A 75 -13.93 -8.97 -3.11
N ALA A 76 -14.51 -8.02 -3.85
CA ALA A 76 -14.76 -8.17 -5.28
C ALA A 76 -13.43 -8.34 -6.05
N VAL A 77 -12.44 -7.50 -5.75
CA VAL A 77 -11.10 -7.60 -6.36
C VAL A 77 -10.42 -8.92 -5.99
N ASP A 78 -10.50 -9.36 -4.74
CA ASP A 78 -9.93 -10.65 -4.31
C ASP A 78 -10.62 -11.84 -5.00
N GLU A 79 -11.95 -11.83 -5.09
CA GLU A 79 -12.71 -12.87 -5.76
C GLU A 79 -12.35 -12.95 -7.25
N GLU A 80 -12.35 -11.82 -7.95
CA GLU A 80 -11.98 -11.75 -9.36
C GLU A 80 -10.55 -12.26 -9.60
N PHE A 81 -9.59 -11.79 -8.79
CA PHE A 81 -8.20 -12.25 -8.87
C PHE A 81 -8.08 -13.76 -8.61
N LEU A 82 -8.79 -14.29 -7.61
CA LEU A 82 -8.75 -15.73 -7.29
C LEU A 82 -9.36 -16.59 -8.39
N GLN A 83 -10.34 -16.10 -9.16
CA GLN A 83 -10.85 -16.81 -10.34
C GLN A 83 -9.78 -16.88 -11.44
N ILE A 84 -9.09 -15.77 -11.71
CA ILE A 84 -7.99 -15.71 -12.69
C ILE A 84 -6.82 -16.61 -12.24
N ALA A 85 -6.47 -16.56 -10.96
CA ALA A 85 -5.39 -17.35 -10.39
C ALA A 85 -5.61 -18.86 -10.52
N LYS A 86 -6.87 -19.31 -10.50
CA LYS A 86 -7.25 -20.73 -10.67
C LYS A 86 -7.39 -21.14 -12.13
N SER A 87 -7.65 -20.20 -13.04
CA SER A 87 -7.82 -20.51 -14.47
C SER A 87 -6.51 -20.60 -15.25
N THR A 88 -5.40 -20.20 -14.64
CA THR A 88 -4.04 -20.25 -15.20
C THR A 88 -3.35 -21.60 -14.92
N SER A 89 -2.40 -21.98 -15.78
CA SER A 89 -1.55 -23.16 -15.59
C SER A 89 -0.08 -22.79 -15.78
N PRO A 90 0.76 -22.85 -14.73
CA PRO A 90 0.41 -23.23 -13.36
C PRO A 90 -0.51 -22.20 -12.67
N PHE A 91 -1.20 -22.61 -11.61
CA PHE A 91 -1.99 -21.68 -10.79
C PHE A 91 -1.11 -20.56 -10.26
N LEU A 92 -1.61 -19.32 -10.35
CA LEU A 92 -0.97 -18.18 -9.70
C LEU A 92 -1.10 -18.33 -8.18
N LYS A 93 0.03 -18.16 -7.49
CA LYS A 93 0.10 -18.21 -6.02
C LYS A 93 0.36 -16.84 -5.42
N ASP A 94 0.42 -15.82 -6.26
CA ASP A 94 0.76 -14.46 -5.89
C ASP A 94 -0.32 -13.83 -5.03
N GLY A 95 0.10 -12.86 -4.24
CA GLY A 95 -0.78 -12.02 -3.47
C GLY A 95 -0.14 -10.66 -3.26
N SER A 96 -0.92 -9.75 -2.71
CA SER A 96 -0.50 -8.38 -2.51
C SER A 96 -1.14 -7.77 -1.27
N THR A 97 -0.33 -6.97 -0.57
CA THR A 97 -0.82 -6.01 0.42
C THR A 97 -1.42 -4.81 -0.31
N VAL A 98 -2.43 -4.18 0.28
CA VAL A 98 -3.07 -3.01 -0.31
C VAL A 98 -3.36 -1.98 0.77
N THR A 99 -2.78 -0.79 0.61
CA THR A 99 -3.11 0.39 1.40
C THR A 99 -3.70 1.46 0.48
N VAL A 100 -4.92 1.90 0.77
CA VAL A 100 -5.64 2.92 -0.02
C VAL A 100 -5.88 4.15 0.83
N LEU A 101 -5.60 5.32 0.25
CA LEU A 101 -6.06 6.61 0.75
C LEU A 101 -7.17 7.15 -0.15
N PHE A 102 -8.27 7.57 0.46
CA PHE A 102 -9.38 8.21 -0.23
C PHE A 102 -9.74 9.50 0.50
N LEU A 103 -9.54 10.64 -0.17
CA LEU A 103 -9.86 11.94 0.37
C LEU A 103 -11.22 12.39 -0.16
N LEU A 104 -12.20 12.54 0.73
CA LEU A 104 -13.51 13.11 0.43
C LEU A 104 -13.66 14.39 1.24
N ASN A 105 -13.70 15.54 0.56
CA ASN A 105 -13.64 16.86 1.18
C ASN A 105 -12.39 17.00 2.07
N ASN A 106 -12.57 17.17 3.38
CA ASN A 106 -11.51 17.21 4.38
C ASN A 106 -11.40 15.92 5.21
N VAL A 107 -12.09 14.84 4.81
CA VAL A 107 -12.02 13.56 5.52
C VAL A 107 -11.17 12.58 4.72
N LEU A 108 -10.06 12.17 5.32
CA LEU A 108 -9.17 11.15 4.78
C LEU A 108 -9.59 9.78 5.30
N TYR A 109 -10.02 8.91 4.40
CA TYR A 109 -10.26 7.49 4.67
C TYR A 109 -9.02 6.68 4.29
N ILE A 110 -8.66 5.73 5.15
CA ILE A 110 -7.51 4.86 4.98
C ILE A 110 -7.99 3.43 5.15
N SER A 111 -7.77 2.59 4.13
CA SER A 111 -8.13 1.17 4.12
C SER A 111 -6.87 0.35 3.92
N ASN A 112 -6.59 -0.60 4.82
CA ASN A 112 -5.36 -1.40 4.79
C ASN A 112 -5.62 -2.90 4.84
N VAL A 113 -4.88 -3.66 4.05
CA VAL A 113 -4.73 -5.11 4.10
C VAL A 113 -3.24 -5.42 3.94
N GLY A 114 -2.66 -6.15 4.89
CA GLY A 114 -1.21 -6.43 4.92
C GLY A 114 -0.43 -5.49 5.85
N ASP A 115 0.87 -5.40 5.64
CA ASP A 115 1.86 -4.72 6.50
C ASP A 115 2.49 -3.46 5.88
N SER A 116 1.96 -3.00 4.75
CA SER A 116 2.15 -1.63 4.29
C SER A 116 1.55 -0.63 5.30
N ARG A 117 2.16 0.55 5.42
CA ARG A 117 1.79 1.53 6.45
C ARG A 117 1.66 2.94 5.91
N GLY A 118 0.65 3.65 6.43
CA GLY A 118 0.41 5.07 6.20
C GLY A 118 0.66 5.91 7.46
N VAL A 119 1.36 7.03 7.32
CA VAL A 119 1.71 7.93 8.42
C VAL A 119 1.40 9.37 8.04
N LEU A 120 0.57 10.05 8.82
CA LEU A 120 0.23 11.47 8.68
C LEU A 120 1.17 12.32 9.53
N CYS A 121 1.75 13.36 8.93
CA CYS A 121 2.48 14.41 9.63
C CYS A 121 1.50 15.47 10.13
N ARG A 122 1.40 15.64 11.44
CA ARG A 122 0.58 16.69 12.09
C ARG A 122 1.45 17.63 12.90
N LYS A 123 1.28 18.94 12.69
CA LYS A 123 1.85 19.99 13.53
C LYS A 123 1.13 20.03 14.88
N LYS A 124 1.86 20.00 15.98
CA LYS A 124 1.35 20.24 17.32
C LYS A 124 1.01 21.73 17.49
N PRO A 125 -0.21 22.08 17.95
CA PRO A 125 -0.55 23.46 18.28
C PRO A 125 0.33 24.07 19.36
N GLU A 126 0.83 23.27 20.31
CA GLU A 126 1.44 23.74 21.55
C GLU A 126 2.88 24.25 21.35
N ASP A 127 3.68 23.56 20.54
CA ASP A 127 5.12 23.81 20.39
C ASP A 127 5.58 23.91 18.93
N SER A 128 4.64 23.88 17.98
CA SER A 128 4.94 23.85 16.54
C SER A 128 5.83 22.69 16.07
N SER A 129 6.05 21.66 16.91
CA SER A 129 6.70 20.41 16.53
C SER A 129 5.79 19.59 15.61
N TYR A 130 6.35 18.62 14.92
CA TYR A 130 5.59 17.70 14.07
C TYR A 130 5.56 16.32 14.71
N ILE A 131 4.42 15.65 14.63
CA ILE A 131 4.24 14.28 15.12
C ILE A 131 3.72 13.34 14.04
N PRO A 132 4.15 12.07 14.05
CA PRO A 132 3.59 11.04 13.20
C PRO A 132 2.30 10.50 13.80
N LEU A 133 1.23 10.49 13.00
CA LEU A 133 -0.01 9.79 13.31
C LEU A 133 -0.12 8.57 12.38
N VAL A 134 0.03 7.38 12.93
CA VAL A 134 -0.09 6.13 12.16
C VAL A 134 -1.55 5.89 11.77
N LEU A 135 -1.80 5.87 10.46
CA LEU A 135 -3.13 5.78 9.86
C LEU A 135 -3.60 4.34 9.60
N THR A 136 -2.71 3.36 9.69
CA THR A 136 -2.98 1.95 9.43
C THR A 136 -2.76 1.09 10.67
N VAL A 137 -3.02 -0.20 10.56
CA VAL A 137 -2.54 -1.24 11.48
C VAL A 137 -1.87 -2.29 10.60
N ASP A 138 -0.64 -2.65 10.94
CA ASP A 138 0.11 -3.67 10.20
C ASP A 138 -0.46 -5.04 10.53
N HIS A 139 -0.90 -5.80 9.52
CA HIS A 139 -1.55 -7.08 9.70
C HIS A 139 -0.53 -8.21 9.85
N SER A 140 0.08 -8.29 11.03
CA SER A 140 1.00 -9.37 11.39
C SER A 140 0.26 -10.58 11.95
N PRO A 141 0.61 -11.83 11.54
CA PRO A 141 0.14 -13.07 12.15
C PRO A 141 0.44 -13.20 13.64
N MET A 142 1.32 -12.36 14.20
CA MET A 142 1.65 -12.32 15.62
C MET A 142 0.67 -11.49 16.44
N LEU A 143 -0.14 -10.63 15.81
CA LEU A 143 -1.17 -9.87 16.52
C LEU A 143 -2.24 -10.81 17.08
N PHE A 144 -2.69 -10.54 18.31
CA PHE A 144 -3.60 -11.42 19.04
C PHE A 144 -4.89 -11.74 18.26
N GLU A 145 -5.54 -10.71 17.71
CA GLU A 145 -6.79 -10.86 16.95
C GLU A 145 -6.58 -11.66 15.65
N GLU A 146 -5.49 -11.36 14.94
CA GLU A 146 -5.11 -12.04 13.70
C GLU A 146 -4.77 -13.51 13.94
N ARG A 147 -3.93 -13.80 14.94
CA ARG A 147 -3.55 -15.15 15.32
C ARG A 147 -4.76 -15.98 15.76
N THR A 148 -5.65 -15.38 16.55
CA THR A 148 -6.90 -16.01 16.98
C THR A 148 -7.76 -16.39 15.79
N ARG A 149 -7.91 -15.49 14.80
CA ARG A 149 -8.66 -15.74 13.57
C ARG A 149 -8.03 -16.88 12.75
N ILE A 150 -6.71 -16.86 12.56
CA ILE A 150 -5.96 -17.93 11.86
C ILE A 150 -6.21 -19.28 12.52
N GLN A 151 -6.07 -19.38 13.85
CA GLN A 151 -6.26 -20.63 14.60
C GLN A 151 -7.69 -21.14 14.56
N LYS A 152 -8.69 -20.25 14.65
CA LYS A 152 -10.11 -20.62 14.51
C LYS A 152 -10.45 -21.18 13.14
N CYS A 153 -9.73 -20.78 12.09
CA CYS A 153 -9.86 -21.32 10.75
C CYS A 153 -9.02 -22.60 10.51
N GLY A 154 -8.44 -23.21 11.56
CA GLY A 154 -7.59 -24.39 11.43
C GLY A 154 -6.17 -24.09 10.93
N GLY A 155 -5.80 -22.82 10.83
CA GLY A 155 -4.45 -22.39 10.51
C GLY A 155 -3.51 -22.40 11.73
N PHE A 156 -2.20 -22.31 11.48
CA PHE A 156 -1.21 -22.08 12.54
C PHE A 156 -0.24 -20.97 12.17
N VAL A 157 0.43 -20.41 13.19
CA VAL A 157 1.49 -19.42 13.04
C VAL A 157 2.80 -20.00 13.54
N ARG A 158 3.81 -20.04 12.68
CA ARG A 158 5.18 -20.49 13.00
C ARG A 158 6.16 -19.42 12.54
N ASP A 159 7.07 -18.99 13.42
CA ASP A 159 8.08 -17.97 13.13
C ASP A 159 7.50 -16.66 12.56
N GLY A 160 6.34 -16.25 13.08
CA GLY A 160 5.63 -15.05 12.61
C GLY A 160 4.87 -15.23 11.29
N ARG A 161 4.80 -16.44 10.74
CA ARG A 161 4.21 -16.71 9.42
C ARG A 161 2.99 -17.64 9.49
N VAL A 162 1.95 -17.36 8.70
CA VAL A 162 0.80 -18.26 8.52
C VAL A 162 1.26 -19.50 7.79
N GLN A 163 0.92 -20.69 8.31
CA GLN A 163 1.41 -21.99 7.83
C GLN A 163 2.95 -22.06 7.72
N GLY A 164 3.67 -21.24 8.51
CA GLY A 164 5.13 -21.12 8.42
C GLY A 164 5.66 -20.54 7.11
N SER A 165 4.81 -19.93 6.27
CA SER A 165 5.16 -19.50 4.91
C SER A 165 5.00 -17.99 4.68
N ILE A 166 3.80 -17.43 4.90
CA ILE A 166 3.48 -16.02 4.57
C ILE A 166 3.56 -15.11 5.81
N GLU A 167 4.19 -13.94 5.67
CA GLU A 167 4.49 -12.99 6.77
C GLU A 167 3.32 -12.07 7.16
N VAL A 168 2.30 -11.96 6.30
CA VAL A 168 1.09 -11.16 6.54
C VAL A 168 -0.10 -12.04 6.91
N SER A 169 -1.02 -11.51 7.71
CA SER A 169 -2.28 -12.19 8.07
C SER A 169 -3.45 -11.80 7.18
N ARG A 170 -3.29 -10.75 6.36
CA ARG A 170 -4.30 -10.27 5.42
C ARG A 170 -3.64 -9.91 4.07
N SER A 171 -4.26 -10.31 2.96
CA SER A 171 -3.82 -9.98 1.60
C SER A 171 -4.97 -10.17 0.59
N ILE A 172 -4.82 -9.54 -0.58
CA ILE A 172 -5.49 -9.95 -1.82
C ILE A 172 -4.67 -11.06 -2.46
N GLY A 173 -5.31 -12.08 -3.05
CA GLY A 173 -4.61 -13.22 -3.66
C GLY A 173 -4.23 -14.30 -2.66
N ASP A 174 -3.04 -14.88 -2.73
CA ASP A 174 -2.55 -15.88 -1.75
C ASP A 174 -3.53 -17.05 -1.51
N PHE A 175 -4.10 -17.57 -2.59
CA PHE A 175 -5.18 -18.57 -2.57
C PHE A 175 -4.92 -19.74 -1.59
N ALA A 176 -3.68 -20.23 -1.54
CA ALA A 176 -3.27 -21.36 -0.72
C ALA A 176 -3.53 -21.16 0.79
N PHE A 177 -3.65 -19.91 1.24
CA PHE A 177 -3.76 -19.56 2.66
C PHE A 177 -5.17 -19.09 3.07
N LYS A 178 -6.09 -18.87 2.12
CA LYS A 178 -7.45 -18.39 2.41
C LYS A 178 -8.22 -19.33 3.33
N ASN A 179 -8.05 -20.65 3.14
CA ASN A 179 -8.65 -21.67 4.02
C ASN A 179 -7.99 -21.78 5.41
N PHE A 180 -6.86 -21.10 5.62
CA PHE A 180 -6.14 -21.09 6.90
C PHE A 180 -6.27 -19.76 7.63
N GLY A 181 -7.32 -19.00 7.33
CA GLY A 181 -7.57 -17.71 7.94
C GLY A 181 -6.61 -16.65 7.44
N LEU A 182 -6.29 -16.61 6.15
CA LEU A 182 -5.85 -15.39 5.48
C LEU A 182 -7.09 -14.66 4.93
N THR A 183 -7.19 -13.34 5.04
CA THR A 183 -8.39 -12.60 4.64
C THR A 183 -8.06 -11.33 3.85
N CYS A 184 -8.96 -10.92 2.95
CA CYS A 184 -8.88 -9.64 2.23
C CYS A 184 -9.68 -8.53 2.90
N ILE A 185 -10.23 -8.75 4.10
CA ILE A 185 -11.03 -7.74 4.81
C ILE A 185 -10.13 -6.62 5.34
N PRO A 186 -10.31 -5.37 4.90
CA PRO A 186 -9.47 -4.27 5.34
C PRO A 186 -9.83 -3.77 6.74
N ASP A 187 -8.81 -3.27 7.43
CA ASP A 187 -9.01 -2.31 8.51
C ASP A 187 -9.16 -0.91 7.92
N ILE A 188 -10.21 -0.20 8.34
CA ILE A 188 -10.59 1.11 7.80
C ILE A 188 -10.56 2.14 8.93
N LYS A 189 -9.75 3.19 8.76
CA LYS A 189 -9.71 4.37 9.64
C LYS A 189 -10.14 5.61 8.86
N LYS A 190 -10.61 6.63 9.58
CA LYS A 190 -10.88 7.96 9.04
C LYS A 190 -10.21 9.01 9.89
N VAL A 191 -9.73 10.08 9.27
CA VAL A 191 -9.18 11.25 9.95
C VAL A 191 -9.75 12.50 9.29
N THR A 192 -10.34 13.39 10.10
CA THR A 192 -10.68 14.74 9.63
C THR A 192 -9.40 15.57 9.62
N LEU A 193 -9.05 16.06 8.44
CA LEU A 193 -7.89 16.91 8.21
C LEU A 193 -8.16 18.34 8.71
N SER A 194 -7.08 18.96 9.17
CA SER A 194 -7.00 20.33 9.67
C SER A 194 -5.81 21.05 9.03
N ASP A 195 -5.67 22.35 9.24
CA ASP A 195 -4.52 23.11 8.76
C ASP A 195 -3.18 22.68 9.39
N ASN A 196 -3.24 21.92 10.48
CA ASN A 196 -2.07 21.34 11.12
C ASN A 196 -1.53 20.10 10.39
N ASP A 197 -2.32 19.49 9.50
CA ASP A 197 -1.95 18.31 8.74
C ASP A 197 -1.12 18.69 7.52
N LYS A 198 0.08 18.11 7.39
CA LYS A 198 1.07 18.56 6.42
C LYS A 198 1.22 17.64 5.22
N PHE A 199 1.46 16.36 5.48
CA PHE A 199 1.62 15.38 4.43
C PHE A 199 1.34 13.98 4.95
N VAL A 200 1.09 13.05 4.05
CA VAL A 200 1.02 11.61 4.34
C VAL A 200 2.16 10.90 3.64
N ILE A 201 2.80 9.99 4.36
CA ILE A 201 3.74 9.00 3.83
C ILE A 201 3.00 7.68 3.74
N LEU A 202 2.88 7.11 2.54
CA LEU A 202 2.60 5.69 2.38
C LEU A 202 3.90 4.97 2.04
N GLY A 203 4.13 3.83 2.65
CA GLY A 203 5.25 2.97 2.29
C GLY A 203 4.93 1.50 2.46
N CYS A 204 5.59 0.65 1.68
CA CYS A 204 5.64 -0.78 1.98
C CYS A 204 6.54 -1.07 3.18
N ASP A 205 6.50 -2.30 3.66
CA ASP A 205 7.34 -2.80 4.74
C ASP A 205 8.84 -2.62 4.49
N GLY A 206 9.31 -2.63 3.24
CA GLY A 206 10.70 -2.31 2.90
C GLY A 206 11.17 -0.95 3.44
N LEU A 207 10.29 0.05 3.48
CA LEU A 207 10.57 1.32 4.17
C LEU A 207 10.52 1.12 5.69
N TRP A 208 9.41 0.55 6.18
CA TRP A 208 9.09 0.53 7.62
C TRP A 208 9.91 -0.47 8.45
N LYS A 209 10.63 -1.39 7.80
CA LYS A 209 11.61 -2.30 8.42
C LYS A 209 12.90 -1.57 8.80
N VAL A 210 13.21 -0.44 8.17
CA VAL A 210 14.46 0.32 8.39
C VAL A 210 14.24 1.78 8.82
N PHE A 211 12.97 2.23 8.85
CA PHE A 211 12.55 3.52 9.38
C PHE A 211 11.45 3.36 10.42
N SER A 212 11.62 4.01 11.56
CA SER A 212 10.48 4.37 12.41
C SER A 212 9.63 5.47 11.74
N SER A 213 8.37 5.59 12.17
CA SER A 213 7.47 6.65 11.68
C SER A 213 8.00 8.06 11.98
N GLU A 214 8.71 8.22 13.09
CA GLU A 214 9.31 9.49 13.49
C GLU A 214 10.53 9.84 12.62
N GLU A 215 11.43 8.88 12.36
CA GLU A 215 12.58 9.10 11.47
C GLU A 215 12.15 9.44 10.04
N ALA A 216 11.17 8.71 9.48
CA ALA A 216 10.69 8.97 8.13
C ALA A 216 10.05 10.37 8.02
N LEU A 217 9.27 10.77 9.04
CA LEU A 217 8.68 12.10 9.13
C LEU A 217 9.76 13.19 9.23
N ASN A 218 10.76 13.02 10.10
CA ASN A 218 11.85 13.97 10.27
C ASN A 218 12.68 14.11 9.00
N PHE A 219 12.97 12.99 8.32
CA PHE A 219 13.65 13.00 7.02
C PHE A 219 12.91 13.87 6.00
N VAL A 220 11.60 13.66 5.83
CA VAL A 220 10.80 14.45 4.89
C VAL A 220 10.80 15.93 5.26
N ILE A 221 10.67 16.27 6.54
CA ILE A 221 10.69 17.67 7.02
C ILE A 221 12.05 18.33 6.76
N GLU A 222 13.15 17.65 7.05
CA GLU A 222 14.50 18.18 6.81
C GLU A 222 14.74 18.42 5.32
N ARG A 223 14.31 17.49 4.46
CA ARG A 223 14.39 17.68 3.01
C ARG A 223 13.53 18.84 2.54
N LEU A 224 12.29 18.97 3.02
CA LEU A 224 11.43 20.12 2.71
C LEU A 224 12.09 21.46 3.10
N LYS A 225 12.74 21.54 4.26
CA LYS A 225 13.45 22.74 4.73
C LYS A 225 14.69 23.10 3.91
N SER A 226 15.28 22.13 3.21
CA SER A 226 16.49 22.34 2.39
C SER A 226 16.21 23.07 1.07
N PHE A 227 14.95 23.07 0.60
CA PHE A 227 14.55 23.81 -0.59
C PHE A 227 14.50 25.32 -0.31
N LYS A 228 14.97 26.15 -1.24
CA LYS A 228 15.00 27.62 -1.07
C LYS A 228 13.59 28.19 -0.99
N LYS A 229 13.36 29.11 -0.03
CA LYS A 229 12.13 29.93 0.04
C LYS A 229 11.93 30.67 -1.28
N GLY A 230 10.79 30.44 -1.94
CA GLY A 230 10.41 31.10 -3.20
C GLY A 230 10.47 30.21 -4.44
N GLU A 231 11.05 29.01 -4.37
CA GLU A 231 10.85 28.01 -5.41
C GLU A 231 9.43 27.47 -5.35
N MET A 232 8.68 27.62 -6.44
CA MET A 232 7.31 27.12 -6.55
C MET A 232 7.27 25.64 -6.14
N TYR A 233 6.28 25.28 -5.32
CA TYR A 233 6.06 23.90 -4.88
C TYR A 233 5.51 23.10 -6.06
N ASP A 234 6.41 22.57 -6.87
CA ASP A 234 6.09 21.70 -7.99
C ASP A 234 5.96 20.25 -7.50
N LYS A 235 5.13 19.46 -8.19
CA LYS A 235 4.96 18.02 -7.99
C LYS A 235 6.31 17.31 -7.92
N SER A 236 7.29 17.80 -8.69
CA SER A 236 8.68 17.34 -8.70
C SER A 236 9.37 17.34 -7.33
N LYS A 237 9.02 18.22 -6.37
CA LYS A 237 9.65 18.22 -5.04
C LYS A 237 9.26 16.99 -4.21
N TRP A 238 7.98 16.61 -4.24
CA TRP A 238 7.52 15.44 -3.50
C TRP A 238 8.08 14.15 -4.08
N ASP A 239 8.16 14.07 -5.40
CA ASP A 239 8.78 12.94 -6.11
C ASP A 239 10.26 12.81 -5.71
N LEU A 240 11.03 13.91 -5.73
CA LEU A 240 12.44 13.91 -5.29
C LEU A 240 12.63 13.47 -3.83
N ILE A 241 11.75 13.93 -2.91
CA ILE A 241 11.84 13.54 -1.50
C ILE A 241 11.45 12.06 -1.32
N ALA A 242 10.47 11.57 -2.07
CA ALA A 242 10.08 10.16 -2.04
C ALA A 242 11.22 9.27 -2.55
N ASP A 243 11.86 9.67 -3.65
CA ASP A 243 13.05 9.01 -4.19
C ASP A 243 14.19 9.00 -3.18
N ASP A 244 14.51 10.16 -2.57
CA ASP A 244 15.54 10.28 -1.54
C ASP A 244 15.26 9.39 -0.32
N LEU A 245 14.00 9.34 0.14
CA LEU A 245 13.58 8.50 1.26
C LEU A 245 13.70 7.01 0.94
N SER A 246 13.29 6.61 -0.28
CA SER A 246 13.44 5.24 -0.74
C SER A 246 14.91 4.82 -0.88
N ALA A 247 15.76 5.71 -1.39
CA ALA A 247 17.19 5.49 -1.51
C ALA A 247 17.88 5.43 -0.14
N ASP A 248 17.43 6.21 0.85
CA ASP A 248 17.91 6.10 2.23
C ASP A 248 17.54 4.75 2.86
N ALA A 249 16.35 4.22 2.58
CA ALA A 249 15.97 2.88 3.06
C ALA A 249 16.90 1.79 2.51
N ILE A 250 17.26 1.87 1.22
CA ILE A 250 18.25 0.97 0.60
C ILE A 250 19.62 1.13 1.26
N ARG A 251 20.08 2.37 1.49
CA ARG A 251 21.36 2.66 2.16
C ARG A 251 21.42 2.15 3.60
N ARG A 252 20.28 2.11 4.30
CA ARG A 252 20.13 1.50 5.62
C ARG A 252 20.14 -0.04 5.60
N GLY A 253 20.26 -0.65 4.42
CA GLY A 253 20.36 -2.09 4.25
C GLY A 253 19.01 -2.80 4.07
N CYS A 254 17.98 -2.11 3.59
CA CYS A 254 16.74 -2.78 3.19
C CYS A 254 17.04 -3.83 2.11
N GLY A 255 16.74 -5.09 2.41
CA GLY A 255 16.90 -6.22 1.50
C GLY A 255 15.64 -6.58 0.71
N ASP A 256 14.65 -5.71 0.72
CA ASP A 256 13.33 -5.89 0.09
C ASP A 256 13.04 -4.78 -0.94
N ASN A 257 11.95 -4.91 -1.68
CA ASN A 257 11.43 -3.82 -2.50
C ASN A 257 11.01 -2.64 -1.62
N VAL A 258 11.33 -1.43 -2.07
CA VAL A 258 10.95 -0.19 -1.39
C VAL A 258 10.04 0.60 -2.32
N SER A 259 8.86 0.96 -1.83
CA SER A 259 7.90 1.83 -2.52
C SER A 259 7.41 2.87 -1.54
N VAL A 260 7.42 4.14 -1.96
CA VAL A 260 7.06 5.30 -1.14
C VAL A 260 6.16 6.21 -1.95
N ILE A 261 5.07 6.68 -1.35
CA ILE A 261 4.22 7.74 -1.90
C ILE A 261 4.12 8.86 -0.87
N LEU A 262 4.44 10.08 -1.30
CA LEU A 262 4.27 11.29 -0.50
C LEU A 262 3.12 12.13 -1.03
N ILE A 263 2.22 12.53 -0.13
CA ILE A 263 1.06 13.36 -0.45
C ILE A 263 1.10 14.61 0.41
N GLY A 264 1.49 15.74 -0.17
CA GLY A 264 1.46 17.04 0.49
C GLY A 264 0.08 17.68 0.44
N PHE A 265 -0.38 18.24 1.58
CA PHE A 265 -1.62 19.02 1.63
C PHE A 265 -1.37 20.50 1.39
N LYS A 266 -2.32 21.20 0.76
CA LYS A 266 -2.15 22.60 0.37
C LYS A 266 -1.98 23.55 1.59
N SER A 267 -2.64 23.24 2.72
CA SER A 267 -2.47 23.96 4.01
C SER A 267 -1.08 23.73 4.64
N ALA A 268 -0.37 22.67 4.24
CA ALA A 268 1.00 22.43 4.64
C ALA A 268 1.97 23.48 4.12
N LEU A 269 1.63 24.08 2.98
CA LEU A 269 2.53 24.88 2.16
C LEU A 269 2.60 26.35 2.60
N ILE A 270 1.69 26.79 3.46
CA ILE A 270 1.60 28.20 3.87
C ILE A 270 2.49 28.48 5.09
N ASN A 271 2.83 27.49 5.93
CA ASN A 271 3.47 27.72 7.24
C ASN A 271 4.43 26.59 7.70
N LEU A 272 5.23 26.02 6.78
CA LEU A 272 6.38 25.15 7.13
C LEU A 272 7.64 25.98 7.42
#